data_AF-A0A1C6HB66-F1
#
_entry.id   AF-A0A1C6HB66-F1
#
_cell.length_a   1.000
_cell.length_b   1.000
_cell.length_c   1.000
_cell.angle_alpha   90.00
_cell.angle_beta   90.00
_cell.angle_gamma   90.00
#
_symmetry.space_group_name_H-M   'P 1'
#
loop_
_entity.id
_entity.type
_entity.pdbx_description
1 polymer ?
#
loop_
_entity_poly.entity_id
_entity_poly.type
_entity_poly.pdbx_seq_one_letter_code
_entity_poly.pdbx_strand_id
1 'polypeptide(L)'
;MVLSVEEYKAMSRLENFPSDDAIEKAIKEAEEDVNIMTYGRIYARGFNTLSAFQQEKIKLAVARQADFRSQYSDLLSNPLSSYSINGVSMSWDKSVLTKSNGVATSRDVAGILNQTGLTYQGVY
;
A
#
# COMPACT_ATOMS: atom_id res chain seq x y z
N MET A 1 -9.39 -7.83 10.09
CA MET A 1 -8.63 -7.96 8.84
C MET A 1 -9.61 -7.73 7.70
N VAL A 2 -9.25 -6.84 6.78
CA VAL A 2 -10.01 -6.41 5.61
C VAL A 2 -9.91 -7.43 4.47
N LEU A 3 -8.81 -8.20 4.42
CA LEU A 3 -8.58 -9.28 3.45
C LEU A 3 -8.18 -10.58 4.16
N SER A 4 -8.66 -11.70 3.64
CA SER A 4 -8.04 -13.01 3.86
C SER A 4 -6.86 -13.25 2.93
N VAL A 5 -5.99 -14.21 3.27
CA VAL A 5 -4.86 -14.64 2.42
C VAL A 5 -5.33 -15.05 1.02
N GLU A 6 -6.43 -15.78 0.93
CA GLU A 6 -6.99 -16.25 -0.34
C GLU A 6 -7.54 -15.10 -1.19
N GLU A 7 -8.26 -14.15 -0.58
CA GLU A 7 -8.70 -12.95 -1.29
C GLU A 7 -7.51 -12.10 -1.76
N TYR A 8 -6.45 -12.00 -0.96
CA TYR A 8 -5.23 -11.30 -1.35
C TYR A 8 -4.57 -11.97 -2.56
N LYS A 9 -4.37 -13.29 -2.54
CA LYS A 9 -3.78 -14.04 -3.67
C LYS A 9 -4.59 -13.84 -4.95
N ALA A 10 -5.93 -13.80 -4.85
CA ALA A 10 -6.80 -13.56 -6.00
C ALA A 10 -6.71 -12.13 -6.58
N MET A 11 -6.38 -11.13 -5.76
CA MET A 11 -6.30 -9.72 -6.17
C MET A 11 -4.86 -9.27 -6.52
N SER A 12 -3.87 -9.92 -5.94
CA SER A 12 -2.44 -9.58 -6.08
C SER A 12 -1.99 -9.70 -7.54
N ARG A 13 -0.99 -8.87 -7.90
CA ARG A 13 -0.27 -8.94 -9.18
C ARG A 13 1.03 -9.77 -9.06
N LEU A 14 1.33 -10.30 -7.88
CA LEU A 14 2.51 -11.13 -7.69
C LEU A 14 2.27 -12.51 -8.31
N GLU A 15 3.28 -13.00 -9.01
CA GLU A 15 3.29 -14.38 -9.53
C GLU A 15 3.85 -15.36 -8.49
N ASN A 16 4.79 -14.89 -7.66
CA ASN A 16 5.44 -15.66 -6.62
C ASN A 16 5.03 -15.12 -5.25
N PHE A 17 4.33 -15.96 -4.49
CA PHE A 17 3.88 -15.64 -3.14
C PHE A 17 4.85 -16.16 -2.09
N PRO A 18 5.11 -15.40 -1.00
CA PRO A 18 5.78 -15.93 0.17
C PRO A 18 4.85 -16.87 0.94
N SER A 19 5.27 -17.35 2.11
CA SER A 19 4.42 -18.17 2.98
C SER A 19 3.16 -17.40 3.41
N ASP A 20 2.08 -18.14 3.73
CA ASP A 20 0.81 -17.54 4.17
C ASP A 20 0.99 -16.64 5.41
N ASP A 21 1.82 -17.03 6.38
CA ASP A 21 2.15 -16.20 7.55
C ASP A 21 2.79 -14.86 7.15
N ALA A 22 3.66 -14.87 6.14
CA ALA A 22 4.29 -13.65 5.64
C ALA A 22 3.28 -12.78 4.88
N ILE A 23 2.35 -13.40 4.16
CA ILE A 23 1.23 -12.70 3.51
C ILE A 23 0.34 -12.04 4.55
N GLU A 24 -0.05 -12.74 5.62
CA GLU A 24 -0.89 -12.17 6.68
C GLU A 24 -0.23 -10.94 7.31
N LYS A 25 1.08 -11.00 7.56
CA LYS A 25 1.84 -9.86 8.06
C LYS A 25 1.85 -8.71 7.04
N ALA A 26 2.09 -9.00 5.76
CA ALA A 26 2.11 -7.99 4.70
C ALA A 26 0.74 -7.32 4.52
N ILE A 27 -0.36 -8.08 4.59
CA ILE A 27 -1.73 -7.56 4.56
C ILE A 27 -1.93 -6.62 5.74
N LYS A 28 -1.56 -7.02 6.96
CA LYS A 28 -1.73 -6.19 8.15
C LYS A 28 -0.99 -4.86 8.05
N GLU A 29 0.27 -4.88 7.61
CA GLU A 29 1.04 -3.65 7.40
C GLU A 29 0.41 -2.75 6.31
N ALA A 30 -0.08 -3.36 5.22
CA ALA A 30 -0.77 -2.63 4.17
C ALA A 30 -2.12 -2.06 4.61
N GLU A 31 -2.86 -2.73 5.50
CA GLU A 31 -4.09 -2.23 6.12
C GLU A 31 -3.84 -0.97 6.95
N GLU A 32 -2.76 -0.98 7.75
CA GLU A 32 -2.34 0.18 8.54
C GLU A 32 -1.96 1.35 7.63
N ASP A 33 -1.15 1.10 6.59
CA ASP A 33 -0.79 2.08 5.56
C ASP A 33 -2.05 2.70 4.91
N VAL A 34 -3.01 1.88 4.49
CA VAL A 34 -4.27 2.34 3.87
C VAL A 34 -5.13 3.14 4.84
N ASN A 35 -5.19 2.73 6.11
CA ASN A 35 -5.92 3.49 7.12
C ASN A 35 -5.24 4.85 7.38
N ILE A 36 -3.91 4.92 7.41
CA ILE A 36 -3.17 6.19 7.51
C ILE A 36 -3.45 7.07 6.28
N MET A 37 -3.36 6.52 5.07
CA MET A 37 -3.65 7.25 3.83
C MET A 37 -5.08 7.80 3.75
N THR A 38 -6.01 7.21 4.51
CA THR A 38 -7.41 7.64 4.63
C THR A 38 -7.70 8.40 5.93
N TYR A 39 -6.67 8.93 6.59
CA TYR A 39 -6.77 9.75 7.81
C TYR A 39 -7.50 9.05 8.98
N GLY A 40 -7.33 7.72 9.09
CA GLY A 40 -7.96 6.92 10.14
C GLY A 40 -9.46 6.68 9.95
N ARG A 41 -10.04 7.11 8.82
CA ARG A 41 -11.50 7.08 8.62
C ARG A 41 -12.07 5.68 8.49
N ILE A 42 -11.28 4.72 8.00
CA ILE A 42 -11.72 3.32 7.88
C ILE A 42 -11.95 2.74 9.28
N TYR A 43 -10.99 2.90 10.19
CA TYR A 43 -11.14 2.41 11.57
C TYR A 43 -12.18 3.20 12.36
N ALA A 44 -12.27 4.51 12.17
CA ALA A 44 -13.25 5.34 12.86
C ALA A 44 -14.70 5.01 12.49
N ARG A 45 -14.97 4.70 11.20
CA ARG A 45 -16.31 4.33 10.73
C ARG A 45 -16.60 2.83 10.88
N GLY A 46 -15.56 2.00 10.91
CA GLY A 46 -15.66 0.56 10.79
C GLY A 46 -15.81 0.11 9.33
N PHE A 47 -14.99 -0.84 8.89
CA PHE A 47 -14.96 -1.28 7.48
C PHE A 47 -16.35 -1.72 6.95
N ASN A 48 -17.11 -2.46 7.76
CA ASN A 48 -18.41 -3.00 7.38
C ASN A 48 -19.51 -1.94 7.22
N THR A 49 -19.30 -0.70 7.69
CA THR A 49 -20.28 0.39 7.55
C THR A 49 -20.10 1.19 6.25
N LEU A 50 -18.98 0.97 5.55
CA LEU A 50 -18.68 1.61 4.27
C LEU A 50 -19.54 1.01 3.16
N SER A 51 -19.75 1.75 2.07
CA SER A 51 -20.49 1.22 0.93
C SER A 51 -19.76 0.03 0.29
N ALA A 52 -20.49 -0.85 -0.40
CA ALA A 52 -19.88 -2.00 -1.10
C ALA A 52 -18.76 -1.56 -2.05
N PHE A 53 -18.95 -0.43 -2.75
CA PHE A 53 -17.93 0.16 -3.61
C PHE A 53 -16.68 0.60 -2.82
N GLN A 54 -16.86 1.29 -1.69
CA GLN A 54 -15.73 1.68 -0.84
C GLN A 54 -14.99 0.46 -0.29
N GLN A 55 -15.72 -0.55 0.18
CA GLN A 55 -15.14 -1.80 0.67
C GLN A 55 -14.29 -2.50 -0.40
N GLU A 56 -14.81 -2.62 -1.63
CA GLU A 56 -14.09 -3.20 -2.76
C GLU A 56 -12.80 -2.42 -3.08
N LYS A 57 -12.88 -1.08 -3.17
CA LYS A 57 -11.70 -0.26 -3.47
C LYS A 57 -10.67 -0.28 -2.35
N ILE A 58 -11.10 -0.36 -1.09
CA ILE A 58 -10.19 -0.51 0.05
C ILE A 58 -9.50 -1.86 -0.01
N LYS A 59 -10.22 -2.98 -0.22
CA LYS A 59 -9.61 -4.31 -0.39
C LYS A 59 -8.57 -4.29 -1.51
N LEU A 60 -8.93 -3.74 -2.68
CA LEU A 60 -8.00 -3.63 -3.80
C LEU A 60 -6.76 -2.77 -3.45
N ALA A 61 -6.95 -1.65 -2.75
CA ALA A 61 -5.85 -0.79 -2.32
C ALA A 61 -4.90 -1.49 -1.34
N VAL A 62 -5.44 -2.26 -0.37
CA VAL A 62 -4.63 -3.03 0.58
C VAL A 62 -3.81 -4.08 -0.16
N ALA A 63 -4.41 -4.85 -1.09
CA ALA A 63 -3.68 -5.84 -1.87
C ALA A 63 -2.55 -5.18 -2.71
N ARG A 64 -2.84 -4.06 -3.37
CA ARG A 64 -1.84 -3.32 -4.17
C ARG A 64 -0.75 -2.69 -3.32
N GLN A 65 -1.07 -2.23 -2.12
CA GLN A 65 -0.09 -1.69 -1.18
C GLN A 65 0.81 -2.81 -0.65
N ALA A 66 0.28 -3.99 -0.34
CA ALA A 66 1.08 -5.15 0.04
C ALA A 66 2.04 -5.58 -1.08
N ASP A 67 1.55 -5.66 -2.34
CA ASP A 67 2.38 -5.94 -3.51
C ASP A 67 3.51 -4.91 -3.66
N PHE A 68 3.19 -3.62 -3.49
CA PHE A 68 4.14 -2.53 -3.58
C PHE A 68 5.22 -2.63 -2.49
N ARG A 69 4.84 -2.88 -1.23
CA ARG A 69 5.79 -3.04 -0.13
C ARG A 69 6.74 -4.21 -0.39
N SER A 70 6.22 -5.33 -0.90
CA SER A 70 7.03 -6.50 -1.25
C SER A 70 8.06 -6.16 -2.34
N GLN A 71 7.60 -5.60 -3.46
CA GLN A 71 8.45 -5.27 -4.63
C GLN A 71 9.49 -4.19 -4.34
N TYR A 72 9.19 -3.22 -3.47
CA TYR A 72 10.05 -2.07 -3.18
C TYR A 72 10.65 -2.10 -1.77
N SER A 73 10.62 -3.24 -1.08
CA SER A 73 11.12 -3.39 0.29
C SER A 73 12.58 -2.93 0.46
N ASP A 74 13.46 -3.32 -0.46
CA ASP A 74 14.87 -2.87 -0.48
C ASP A 74 14.98 -1.35 -0.68
N LEU A 75 14.15 -0.79 -1.54
CA LEU A 75 14.14 0.65 -1.81
C LEU A 75 13.61 1.46 -0.61
N LEU A 76 12.64 0.92 0.11
CA LEU A 76 12.02 1.55 1.29
C LEU A 76 12.93 1.48 2.53
N SER A 77 13.69 0.41 2.68
CA SER A 77 14.58 0.19 3.83
C SER A 77 15.94 0.87 3.68
N ASN A 78 16.35 1.20 2.45
CA ASN A 78 17.67 1.77 2.21
C ASN A 78 17.75 3.28 2.52
N PRO A 79 18.62 3.70 3.46
CA PRO A 79 18.77 5.11 3.81
C PRO A 79 19.48 5.94 2.73
N LEU A 80 20.21 5.30 1.80
CA LEU A 80 20.99 5.98 0.77
C LEU A 80 20.14 6.26 -0.48
N SER A 81 20.41 7.38 -1.14
CA SER A 81 19.84 7.71 -2.46
C SER A 81 20.72 7.24 -3.62
N SER A 82 22.02 7.09 -3.37
CA SER A 82 23.03 6.60 -4.31
C SER A 82 24.29 6.17 -3.56
N TYR A 83 25.14 5.38 -4.21
CA TYR A 83 26.50 5.09 -3.73
C TYR A 83 27.46 4.94 -4.91
N SER A 84 28.75 5.17 -4.66
CA SER A 84 29.81 5.05 -5.67
C SER A 84 31.05 4.40 -5.07
N ILE A 85 31.64 3.44 -5.79
CA ILE A 85 32.85 2.71 -5.39
C ILE A 85 33.76 2.61 -6.61
N ASN A 86 35.00 3.11 -6.49
CA ASN A 86 36.04 3.04 -7.52
C ASN A 86 35.57 3.44 -8.94
N GLY A 87 34.74 4.47 -9.04
CA GLY A 87 34.24 4.99 -10.31
C GLY A 87 32.97 4.31 -10.84
N VAL A 88 32.48 3.23 -10.22
CA VAL A 88 31.15 2.66 -10.49
C VAL A 88 30.15 3.32 -9.56
N SER A 89 29.09 3.92 -10.11
CA SER A 89 28.01 4.53 -9.33
C SER A 89 26.69 3.81 -9.57
N MET A 90 25.89 3.71 -8.51
CA MET A 90 24.52 3.21 -8.55
C MET A 90 23.61 4.24 -7.88
N SER A 91 22.46 4.49 -8.49
CA SER A 91 21.42 5.37 -7.95
C SER A 91 20.09 4.64 -7.97
N TRP A 92 19.29 4.83 -6.92
CA TRP A 92 17.95 4.26 -6.89
C TRP A 92 16.96 5.23 -7.54
N ASP A 93 16.18 4.72 -8.50
CA ASP A 93 15.09 5.49 -9.08
C ASP A 93 13.90 5.54 -8.10
N LYS A 94 13.79 6.66 -7.39
CA LYS A 94 12.68 6.93 -6.46
C LYS A 94 11.47 7.57 -7.16
N SER A 95 11.48 7.76 -8.48
CA SER A 95 10.39 8.42 -9.21
C SER A 95 9.07 7.63 -9.18
N VAL A 96 9.18 6.31 -9.01
CA VAL A 96 8.03 5.38 -8.84
C VAL A 96 7.38 5.52 -7.47
N LEU A 97 8.09 6.04 -6.47
CA LEU A 97 7.57 6.27 -5.12
C LEU A 97 6.79 7.59 -5.09
N THR A 98 5.56 7.53 -4.62
CA THR A 98 4.83 8.71 -4.17
C THR A 98 4.60 8.64 -2.66
N LYS A 99 4.20 9.76 -2.06
CA LYS A 99 3.80 9.82 -0.66
C LYS A 99 2.34 10.24 -0.56
N SER A 100 1.57 9.48 0.20
CA SER A 100 0.19 9.81 0.55
C SER A 100 0.07 9.82 2.06
N ASN A 101 -0.26 10.97 2.65
CA ASN A 101 -0.33 11.18 4.10
C ASN A 101 0.87 10.56 4.88
N GLY A 102 2.10 10.76 4.39
CA GLY A 102 3.32 10.24 5.01
C GLY A 102 3.69 8.79 4.66
N VAL A 103 2.78 8.01 4.07
CA VAL A 103 3.01 6.62 3.64
C VAL A 103 3.64 6.61 2.24
N ALA A 104 4.74 5.87 2.08
CA ALA A 104 5.31 5.59 0.76
C ALA A 104 4.42 4.59 0.02
N THR A 105 4.04 4.94 -1.21
CA THR A 105 3.07 4.18 -1.99
C THR A 105 3.28 4.40 -3.49
N SER A 106 2.45 3.77 -4.33
CA SER A 106 2.41 4.00 -5.77
C SER A 106 1.27 4.94 -6.16
N ARG A 107 1.37 5.55 -7.35
CA ARG A 107 0.28 6.36 -7.91
C ARG A 107 -1.00 5.57 -8.15
N ASP A 108 -0.88 4.26 -8.44
CA ASP A 108 -2.02 3.35 -8.63
C ASP A 108 -2.81 3.20 -7.32
N VAL A 109 -2.14 2.87 -6.22
CA VAL A 109 -2.77 2.75 -4.89
C VAL A 109 -3.44 4.06 -4.47
N ALA A 110 -2.75 5.19 -4.62
CA ALA A 110 -3.31 6.51 -4.31
C ALA A 110 -4.55 6.82 -5.17
N GLY A 111 -4.51 6.48 -6.47
CA GLY A 111 -5.64 6.65 -7.39
C GLY A 111 -6.85 5.80 -7.02
N ILE A 112 -6.63 4.54 -6.58
CA ILE A 112 -7.71 3.66 -6.09
C ILE A 112 -8.34 4.27 -4.83
N LEU A 113 -7.53 4.71 -3.86
CA LEU A 113 -8.04 5.30 -2.62
C LEU A 113 -8.80 6.60 -2.85
N ASN A 114 -8.37 7.44 -3.79
CA ASN A 114 -9.06 8.69 -4.11
C ASN A 114 -10.51 8.46 -4.57
N GLN A 115 -10.80 7.34 -5.24
CA GLN A 115 -12.18 7.01 -5.66
C GLN A 115 -13.12 6.77 -4.47
N THR A 116 -12.59 6.43 -3.30
CA THR A 116 -13.42 6.14 -2.11
C THR A 116 -14.02 7.41 -1.48
N GLY A 117 -13.47 8.59 -1.82
CA GLY A 117 -13.76 9.86 -1.13
C GLY A 117 -13.16 9.96 0.28
N LEU A 118 -12.54 8.89 0.81
CA LEU A 118 -11.98 8.86 2.16
C LEU A 118 -10.61 9.56 2.27
N THR A 119 -10.02 9.99 1.16
CA THR A 119 -8.77 10.75 1.12
C THR A 119 -8.99 12.27 1.06
N TYR A 120 -10.24 12.72 0.94
CA TYR A 120 -10.55 14.15 0.86
C TYR A 120 -10.28 14.87 2.18
N GLN A 121 -9.61 16.01 2.15
CA GLN A 121 -9.25 16.79 3.35
C GLN A 121 -10.18 17.97 3.62
N GLY A 122 -11.09 18.30 2.69
CA GLY A 122 -12.02 19.42 2.90
C GLY A 122 -13.16 19.07 3.85
N VAL A 123 -13.86 20.11 4.28
CA VAL A 123 -15.07 20.02 5.12
C VAL A 123 -16.28 20.00 4.18
N TYR A 124 -17.19 19.06 4.40
CA TYR A 124 -18.51 19.03 3.75
C TYR A 124 -19.53 19.78 4.61
#